data_AF-A0A924MTF7-F1
#
_entry.id   AF-A0A924MTF7-F1
#
_cell.length_a   1.000
_cell.length_b   1.000
_cell.length_c   1.000
_cell.angle_alpha   90.00
_cell.angle_beta   90.00
_cell.angle_gamma   90.00
#
_symmetry.space_group_name_H-M   'P 1'
#
loop_
_entity.id
_entity.type
_entity.pdbx_description
1 polymer ?
#
loop_
_entity_poly.entity_id
_entity_poly.type
_entity_poly.pdbx_seq_one_letter_code
_entity_poly.pdbx_strand_id
1 'polypeptide(L)'
;MPLANDIQKLIEQSCHTAWSQFDWVKFHAALYGLSRRTSDKWTAPGEPAFVSMLVDSPVLRRRLAKAIQAALPPESCKETPLVSGVFHAGTPKVRFGKSASQVDLADLLLVRHHFRTGHLRPEGRALMLRAKASTTPRTGRLTGRLAHAFDLQADWTTPISFPNGDFGAPPSGERWILAQGPGAELPSGVYGIVSSQRSCKGQKFPDNCPWAVGEALPPEPGHSRESRGTLSLAAALDGFVHGRHGRPWDVVSGPDDHWSAFVRETLERAVPWEHQVQRVGGVDLPKKRAALSYVQSFLAVEVNAKLISTVDREQSFEAYVDDLIASVDAVGRQCKEWASSSKEAEEPPAPRSAPEGPPGGLSVLYVATFGDAPLAEAQPGWIPAPEPAIRE
;
A
#
# COMPACT_ATOMS: atom_id res chain seq x y z
N MET A 1 -23.90 5.65 6.89
CA MET A 1 -22.74 6.44 7.34
C MET A 1 -21.84 6.65 6.12
N PRO A 2 -21.23 7.83 5.93
CA PRO A 2 -20.39 8.04 4.75
C PRO A 2 -19.16 7.12 4.83
N LEU A 3 -18.89 6.36 3.76
CA LEU A 3 -17.78 5.40 3.63
C LEU A 3 -16.46 5.96 4.14
N ALA A 4 -16.18 7.24 3.87
CA ALA A 4 -15.00 7.96 4.33
C ALA A 4 -14.77 7.85 5.84
N ASN A 5 -15.81 7.93 6.68
CA ASN A 5 -15.67 7.83 8.14
C ASN A 5 -15.24 6.43 8.59
N ASP A 6 -15.73 5.39 7.91
CA ASP A 6 -15.36 4.01 8.23
C ASP A 6 -13.95 3.70 7.72
N ILE A 7 -13.58 4.20 6.53
CA ILE A 7 -12.21 4.11 6.02
C ILE A 7 -11.24 4.85 6.95
N GLN A 8 -11.59 6.04 7.43
CA GLN A 8 -10.76 6.82 8.36
C GLN A 8 -10.41 6.01 9.61
N LYS A 9 -11.39 5.37 10.25
CA LYS A 9 -11.16 4.52 11.43
C LYS A 9 -10.20 3.36 11.13
N LEU A 10 -10.26 2.80 9.92
CA LEU A 10 -9.37 1.72 9.49
C LEU A 10 -7.93 2.23 9.29
N ILE A 11 -7.76 3.42 8.72
CA ILE A 11 -6.44 4.07 8.58
C ILE A 11 -5.89 4.44 9.96
N GLU A 12 -6.71 4.96 10.88
CA GLU A 12 -6.29 5.22 12.26
C GLU A 12 -5.82 3.94 12.97
N GLN A 13 -6.56 2.84 12.80
CA GLN A 13 -6.17 1.54 13.33
C GLN A 13 -4.86 1.02 12.71
N SER A 14 -4.65 1.21 11.41
CA SER A 14 -3.40 0.80 10.74
C SER A 14 -2.21 1.60 11.27
N CYS A 15 -2.34 2.91 11.42
CA CYS A 15 -1.32 3.78 12.00
C CYS A 15 -1.00 3.41 13.45
N HIS A 16 -2.00 3.17 14.29
CA HIS A 16 -1.80 2.71 15.67
C HIS A 16 -1.06 1.36 15.73
N THR A 17 -1.37 0.46 14.81
CA THR A 17 -0.69 -0.83 14.71
C THR A 17 0.77 -0.65 14.31
N ALA A 18 1.06 0.22 13.33
CA ALA A 18 2.45 0.54 12.93
C ALA A 18 3.28 1.08 14.10
N TRP A 19 2.72 2.01 14.88
CA TRP A 19 3.35 2.53 16.09
C TRP A 19 3.59 1.46 17.16
N SER A 20 2.61 0.60 17.40
CA SER A 20 2.73 -0.47 18.39
C SER A 20 3.83 -1.47 18.02
N GLN A 21 3.93 -1.83 16.73
CA GLN A 21 4.99 -2.70 16.21
C GLN A 21 6.36 -2.03 16.32
N PHE A 22 6.45 -0.74 15.98
CA PHE A 22 7.68 0.03 16.11
C PHE A 22 8.18 0.06 17.57
N ASP A 23 7.30 0.32 18.54
CA ASP A 23 7.67 0.34 19.95
C ASP A 23 8.16 -1.02 20.43
N TRP A 24 7.48 -2.08 19.99
CA TRP A 24 7.88 -3.44 20.32
C TRP A 24 9.28 -3.76 19.77
N VAL A 25 9.55 -3.44 18.49
CA VAL A 25 10.88 -3.66 17.88
C VAL A 25 11.94 -2.81 18.56
N LYS A 26 11.66 -1.53 18.84
CA LYS A 26 12.58 -0.62 19.52
C LYS A 26 12.93 -1.11 20.93
N PHE A 27 11.94 -1.57 21.69
CA PHE A 27 12.13 -2.10 23.04
C PHE A 27 12.97 -3.39 23.03
N HIS A 28 12.77 -4.24 22.02
CA HIS A 28 13.48 -5.52 21.87
C HIS A 28 14.72 -5.43 20.97
N ALA A 29 15.24 -4.23 20.68
CA ALA A 29 16.37 -4.03 19.76
C ALA A 29 17.60 -4.88 20.10
N ALA A 30 17.86 -5.13 21.39
CA ALA A 30 18.95 -5.98 21.85
C ALA A 30 18.84 -7.45 21.38
N LEU A 31 17.62 -7.98 21.20
CA LEU A 31 17.40 -9.32 20.65
C LEU A 31 17.86 -9.43 19.19
N TYR A 32 17.94 -8.30 18.49
CA TYR A 32 18.39 -8.19 17.11
C TYR A 32 19.87 -7.83 16.98
N GLY A 33 20.64 -7.86 18.08
CA GLY A 33 22.06 -7.49 18.09
C GLY A 33 22.32 -6.00 17.94
N LEU A 34 21.29 -5.16 18.04
CA LEU A 34 21.43 -3.71 17.93
C LEU A 34 21.78 -3.09 19.26
N SER A 35 22.68 -2.11 19.23
CA SER A 35 23.06 -1.36 20.43
C SER A 35 21.89 -0.48 20.90
N ARG A 36 21.76 -0.29 22.22
CA ARG A 36 20.77 0.66 22.78
C ARG A 36 20.96 2.07 22.21
N ARG A 37 22.21 2.49 21.98
CA ARG A 37 22.53 3.78 21.37
C ARG A 37 22.00 3.90 19.93
N THR A 38 21.92 2.79 19.20
CA THR A 38 21.33 2.74 17.86
C THR A 38 19.81 2.89 17.94
N SER A 39 19.14 2.05 18.75
CA SER A 39 17.68 2.04 18.83
C SER A 39 17.10 3.31 19.46
N ASP A 40 17.83 3.97 20.37
CA ASP A 40 17.42 5.25 20.96
C ASP A 40 17.25 6.36 19.93
N LYS A 41 17.98 6.31 18.80
CA LYS A 41 17.86 7.28 17.70
C LYS A 41 16.58 7.12 16.89
N TRP A 42 15.92 5.97 16.97
CA TRP A 42 14.69 5.74 16.22
C TRP A 42 13.54 6.48 16.91
N THR A 43 12.92 7.42 16.20
CA THR A 43 11.88 8.29 16.76
C THR A 43 10.48 7.97 16.27
N ALA A 44 10.35 7.35 15.11
CA ALA A 44 9.07 6.99 14.49
C ALA A 44 9.21 5.78 13.55
N PRO A 45 8.09 5.09 13.21
CA PRO A 45 8.06 4.17 12.10
C PRO A 45 8.43 4.88 10.79
N GLY A 46 9.15 4.19 9.90
CA GLY A 46 9.42 4.66 8.55
C GLY A 46 8.17 4.55 7.64
N GLU A 47 8.18 5.25 6.51
CA GLU A 47 7.10 5.22 5.51
C GLU A 47 6.69 3.80 5.09
N PRO A 48 7.61 2.85 4.84
CA PRO A 48 7.23 1.48 4.47
C PRO A 48 6.40 0.75 5.53
N ALA A 49 6.58 1.05 6.81
CA ALA A 49 5.81 0.44 7.89
C ALA A 49 4.34 0.90 7.89
N PHE A 50 4.10 2.17 7.55
CA PHE A 50 2.74 2.68 7.43
C PHE A 50 2.03 2.11 6.19
N VAL A 51 2.75 1.99 5.07
CA VAL A 51 2.22 1.38 3.84
C VAL A 51 1.92 -0.10 4.05
N SER A 52 2.83 -0.86 4.67
CA SER A 52 2.61 -2.29 4.92
C SER A 52 1.41 -2.53 5.83
N MET A 53 1.24 -1.76 6.90
CA MET A 53 0.08 -1.90 7.79
C MET A 53 -1.25 -1.54 7.11
N LEU A 54 -1.23 -0.59 6.17
CA LEU A 54 -2.41 -0.23 5.39
C LEU A 54 -2.83 -1.37 4.42
N VAL A 55 -1.86 -2.05 3.81
CA VAL A 55 -2.09 -2.99 2.70
C VAL A 55 -2.22 -4.44 3.17
N ASP A 56 -1.36 -4.89 4.07
CA ASP A 56 -1.17 -6.32 4.32
C ASP A 56 -2.17 -6.89 5.35
N SER A 57 -2.70 -6.05 6.24
CA SER A 57 -3.56 -6.49 7.36
C SER A 57 -4.85 -7.18 6.87
N PRO A 58 -5.02 -8.50 7.11
CA PRO A 58 -6.23 -9.23 6.69
C PRO A 58 -7.50 -8.73 7.39
N VAL A 59 -7.37 -8.26 8.63
CA VAL A 59 -8.48 -7.70 9.41
C VAL A 59 -8.95 -6.39 8.79
N LEU A 60 -8.03 -5.49 8.43
CA LEU A 60 -8.38 -4.23 7.79
C LEU A 60 -9.02 -4.48 6.42
N ARG A 61 -8.49 -5.41 5.62
CA ARG A 61 -9.07 -5.77 4.31
C ARG A 61 -10.51 -6.27 4.42
N ARG A 62 -10.79 -7.20 5.35
CA ARG A 62 -12.17 -7.68 5.59
C ARG A 62 -13.10 -6.58 6.06
N ARG A 63 -12.64 -5.68 6.93
CA ARG A 63 -13.44 -4.54 7.40
C ARG A 63 -13.67 -3.51 6.30
N LEU A 64 -12.67 -3.24 5.47
CA LEU A 64 -12.78 -2.36 4.31
C LEU A 64 -13.80 -2.90 3.31
N ALA A 65 -13.74 -4.20 2.98
CA ALA A 65 -14.72 -4.84 2.10
C ALA A 65 -16.16 -4.65 2.61
N LYS A 66 -16.38 -4.86 3.92
CA LYS A 66 -17.69 -4.63 4.56
C LYS A 66 -18.13 -3.17 4.52
N ALA A 67 -17.22 -2.24 4.79
CA ALA A 67 -17.51 -0.81 4.74
C ALA A 67 -17.92 -0.39 3.32
N ILE A 68 -17.19 -0.85 2.30
CA ILE A 68 -17.52 -0.61 0.88
C ILE A 68 -18.90 -1.19 0.55
N GLN A 69 -19.15 -2.45 0.91
CA GLN A 69 -20.44 -3.10 0.66
C GLN A 69 -21.62 -2.36 1.28
N ALA A 70 -21.44 -1.85 2.50
CA ALA A 70 -22.49 -1.15 3.22
C ALA A 70 -22.74 0.28 2.69
N ALA A 71 -21.76 0.88 2.02
CA ALA A 71 -21.84 2.26 1.58
C ALA A 71 -22.21 2.42 0.09
N LEU A 72 -21.89 1.43 -0.74
CA LEU A 72 -22.29 1.46 -2.15
C LEU A 72 -23.81 1.16 -2.28
N PRO A 73 -24.51 1.81 -3.23
CA PRO A 73 -25.88 1.46 -3.54
C PRO A 73 -26.00 -0.04 -3.88
N PRO A 74 -27.13 -0.71 -3.56
CA PRO A 74 -27.34 -2.12 -3.91
C PRO A 74 -27.14 -2.39 -5.41
N GLU A 75 -27.52 -1.43 -6.24
CA GLU A 75 -27.35 -1.44 -7.70
C GLU A 75 -25.86 -1.46 -8.12
N SER A 76 -24.96 -0.92 -7.29
CA SER A 76 -23.51 -0.85 -7.53
C SER A 76 -22.71 -1.90 -6.75
N CYS A 77 -23.35 -2.65 -5.85
CA CYS A 77 -22.70 -3.65 -5.00
C CYS A 77 -23.63 -4.83 -4.66
N LYS A 78 -23.80 -5.76 -5.61
CA LYS A 78 -24.59 -6.99 -5.46
C LYS A 78 -23.91 -8.07 -4.64
N GLU A 79 -22.58 -8.07 -4.64
CA GLU A 79 -21.75 -9.06 -3.94
C GLU A 79 -20.79 -8.37 -2.97
N THR A 80 -20.20 -9.15 -2.08
CA THR A 80 -19.15 -8.64 -1.19
C THR A 80 -17.93 -8.24 -2.02
N PRO A 81 -17.44 -6.99 -1.91
CA PRO A 81 -16.24 -6.55 -2.61
C PRO A 81 -15.03 -7.44 -2.29
N LEU A 82 -14.21 -7.72 -3.30
CA LEU A 82 -12.91 -8.35 -3.08
C LEU A 82 -11.90 -7.27 -2.74
N VAL A 83 -11.26 -7.37 -1.57
CA VAL A 83 -10.18 -6.48 -1.16
C VAL A 83 -8.93 -7.33 -0.90
N SER A 84 -7.88 -7.09 -1.67
CA SER A 84 -6.59 -7.77 -1.53
C SER A 84 -5.46 -6.76 -1.41
N GLY A 85 -4.38 -7.16 -0.78
CA GLY A 85 -3.20 -6.32 -0.59
C GLY A 85 -1.94 -7.15 -0.63
N VAL A 86 -0.92 -6.62 -1.29
CA VAL A 86 0.42 -7.21 -1.37
C VAL A 86 1.44 -6.12 -1.08
N PHE A 87 2.26 -6.34 -0.07
CA PHE A 87 3.36 -5.45 0.26
C PHE A 87 4.66 -5.95 -0.38
N HIS A 88 5.37 -5.05 -1.05
CA HIS A 88 6.71 -5.33 -1.55
C HIS A 88 7.74 -4.54 -0.74
N ALA A 89 8.70 -5.25 -0.15
CA ALA A 89 9.80 -4.66 0.61
C ALA A 89 10.80 -4.00 -0.35
N GLY A 90 10.48 -2.78 -0.77
CA GLY A 90 11.25 -2.01 -1.75
C GLY A 90 10.37 -1.59 -2.91
N THR A 91 10.59 -0.37 -3.39
CA THR A 91 9.85 0.23 -4.50
C THR A 91 10.65 0.05 -5.80
N PRO A 92 9.99 -0.18 -6.94
CA PRO A 92 10.71 -0.28 -8.20
C PRO A 92 11.42 1.05 -8.46
N LYS A 93 12.67 0.94 -8.93
CA LYS A 93 13.50 2.11 -9.19
C LYS A 93 13.47 2.43 -10.67
N VAL A 94 13.44 3.72 -10.98
CA VAL A 94 13.41 4.20 -12.36
C VAL A 94 14.48 5.24 -12.61
N ARG A 95 14.92 5.31 -13.86
CA ARG A 95 15.69 6.45 -14.39
C ARG A 95 14.77 7.24 -15.31
N PHE A 96 14.85 8.56 -15.26
CA PHE A 96 14.07 9.43 -16.13
C PHE A 96 14.87 10.69 -16.50
N GLY A 97 14.48 11.31 -17.61
CA GLY A 97 15.20 12.45 -18.18
C GLY A 97 16.65 12.10 -18.57
N LYS A 98 17.58 13.04 -18.33
CA LYS A 98 19.02 12.88 -18.59
C LYS A 98 19.80 12.41 -17.36
N SER A 99 19.12 12.11 -16.25
CA SER A 99 19.76 11.79 -14.98
C SER A 99 20.24 10.34 -14.96
N ALA A 100 21.49 10.11 -14.53
CA ALA A 100 22.00 8.77 -14.25
C ALA A 100 21.45 8.20 -12.93
N SER A 101 20.91 9.07 -12.06
CA SER A 101 20.40 8.67 -10.75
C SER A 101 19.09 7.92 -10.86
N GLN A 102 18.94 6.89 -10.03
CA GLN A 102 17.70 6.14 -9.89
C GLN A 102 16.86 6.73 -8.77
N VAL A 103 15.57 6.89 -8.99
CA VAL A 103 14.60 7.26 -7.96
C VAL A 103 13.56 6.15 -7.81
N ASP A 104 12.96 6.06 -6.65
CA ASP A 104 11.82 5.15 -6.45
C ASP A 104 10.65 5.62 -7.34
N LEU A 105 9.79 4.73 -7.80
CA LEU A 105 8.64 5.09 -8.65
C LEU A 105 7.48 5.59 -7.78
N ALA A 106 7.01 4.76 -6.86
CA ALA A 106 5.93 5.01 -5.90
C ALA A 106 6.02 3.97 -4.77
N ASP A 107 5.30 4.16 -3.66
CA ASP A 107 5.26 3.20 -2.55
C ASP A 107 4.07 2.24 -2.64
N LEU A 108 2.95 2.70 -3.19
CA LEU A 108 1.70 1.96 -3.28
C LEU A 108 0.98 2.25 -4.61
N LEU A 109 0.50 1.21 -5.27
CA LEU A 109 -0.49 1.29 -6.34
C LEU A 109 -1.85 0.86 -5.79
N LEU A 110 -2.81 1.78 -5.81
CA LEU A 110 -4.21 1.48 -5.58
C LEU A 110 -4.83 1.08 -6.92
N VAL A 111 -5.45 -0.10 -6.99
CA VAL A 111 -6.13 -0.58 -8.20
C VAL A 111 -7.56 -0.95 -7.86
N ARG A 112 -8.48 -0.54 -8.72
CA ARG A 112 -9.89 -0.86 -8.60
C ARG A 112 -10.47 -1.39 -9.91
N HIS A 113 -11.29 -2.43 -9.81
CA HIS A 113 -12.19 -2.89 -10.86
C HIS A 113 -13.67 -2.82 -10.44
N HIS A 114 -14.53 -2.42 -11.38
CA HIS A 114 -15.98 -2.63 -11.29
C HIS A 114 -16.43 -3.66 -12.31
N PHE A 115 -17.06 -4.73 -11.86
CA PHE A 115 -17.63 -5.74 -12.74
C PHE A 115 -19.13 -5.48 -12.91
N ARG A 116 -19.54 -5.21 -14.15
CA ARG A 116 -20.94 -5.00 -14.50
C ARG A 116 -21.55 -6.22 -15.16
N THR A 117 -22.75 -6.60 -14.73
CA THR A 117 -23.47 -7.73 -15.34
C THR A 117 -23.72 -7.45 -16.83
N GLY A 118 -23.41 -8.43 -17.68
CA GLY A 118 -23.57 -8.30 -19.14
C GLY A 118 -22.45 -7.53 -19.85
N HIS A 119 -21.50 -6.93 -19.12
CA HIS A 119 -20.35 -6.26 -19.71
C HIS A 119 -19.12 -7.18 -19.74
N LEU A 120 -18.46 -7.25 -20.90
CA LEU A 120 -17.28 -8.10 -21.08
C LEU A 120 -16.02 -7.57 -20.38
N ARG A 121 -15.95 -6.26 -20.13
CA ARG A 121 -14.78 -5.59 -19.55
C ARG A 121 -15.18 -4.81 -18.30
N PRO A 122 -14.42 -4.91 -17.19
CA PRO A 122 -14.66 -4.11 -16.01
C PRO A 122 -14.20 -2.66 -16.20
N GLU A 123 -14.78 -1.75 -15.41
CA GLU A 123 -14.32 -0.35 -15.33
C GLU A 123 -13.12 -0.28 -14.38
N GLY A 124 -11.94 0.09 -14.91
CA GLY A 124 -10.67 0.17 -14.19
C GLY A 124 -10.33 1.58 -13.69
N ARG A 125 -9.90 1.70 -12.43
CA ARG A 125 -9.25 2.92 -11.89
C ARG A 125 -7.95 2.54 -11.19
N ALA A 126 -6.93 3.38 -11.34
CA ALA A 126 -5.66 3.19 -10.66
C ALA A 126 -5.08 4.53 -10.18
N LEU A 127 -4.34 4.49 -9.07
CA LEU A 127 -3.71 5.65 -8.46
C LEU A 127 -2.39 5.23 -7.80
N MET A 128 -1.29 5.88 -8.17
CA MET A 128 -0.01 5.71 -7.49
C MET A 128 0.09 6.67 -6.30
N LEU A 129 0.57 6.16 -5.18
CA LEU A 129 0.79 6.92 -3.96
C LEU A 129 2.26 6.80 -3.55
N ARG A 130 2.87 7.95 -3.27
CA ARG A 130 4.15 8.04 -2.56
C ARG A 130 3.93 8.48 -1.12
N ALA A 131 4.34 7.65 -0.18
CA ALA A 131 4.25 7.94 1.23
C ALA A 131 5.36 8.92 1.66
N LYS A 132 5.03 9.85 2.55
CA LYS A 132 6.00 10.70 3.25
C LYS A 132 5.58 10.92 4.68
N ALA A 133 6.46 10.59 5.64
CA ALA A 133 6.20 10.85 7.05
C ALA A 133 6.50 12.33 7.38
N SER A 134 5.56 12.99 8.07
CA SER A 134 5.69 14.40 8.47
C SER A 134 4.82 14.71 9.69
N THR A 135 5.19 15.73 10.46
CA THR A 135 4.39 16.22 11.59
C THR A 135 3.27 17.17 11.17
N THR A 136 3.28 17.60 9.90
CA THR A 136 2.28 18.48 9.30
C THR A 136 1.77 17.83 8.01
N PRO A 137 0.61 18.23 7.44
CA PRO A 137 0.11 17.68 6.18
C PRO A 137 0.88 18.25 4.97
N ARG A 138 2.22 18.30 5.07
CA ARG A 138 3.13 18.78 4.04
C ARG A 138 4.35 17.88 3.99
N THR A 139 4.90 17.64 2.80
CA THR A 139 6.17 16.92 2.65
C THR A 139 7.36 17.69 3.20
N GLY A 140 7.21 19.00 3.40
CA GLY A 140 8.31 19.93 3.60
C GLY A 140 9.09 20.15 2.31
N ARG A 141 10.16 20.96 2.40
CA ARG A 141 11.06 21.23 1.28
C ARG A 141 11.83 19.97 0.91
N LEU A 142 11.60 19.45 -0.30
CA LEU A 142 12.32 18.29 -0.83
C LEU A 142 13.63 18.74 -1.50
N THR A 143 14.71 18.00 -1.25
CA THR A 143 16.06 18.24 -1.80
C THR A 143 16.71 16.95 -2.29
N GLY A 144 17.75 17.06 -3.13
CA GLY A 144 18.52 15.91 -3.61
C GLY A 144 17.67 14.84 -4.30
N ARG A 145 17.82 13.59 -3.88
CA ARG A 145 17.09 12.45 -4.47
C ARG A 145 15.58 12.56 -4.30
N LEU A 146 15.10 13.15 -3.20
CA LEU A 146 13.67 13.35 -2.95
C LEU A 146 13.07 14.44 -3.86
N ALA A 147 13.83 15.50 -4.14
CA ALA A 147 13.44 16.51 -5.12
C ALA A 147 13.35 15.91 -6.53
N HIS A 148 14.32 15.09 -6.92
CA HIS A 148 14.28 14.39 -8.20
C HIS A 148 13.10 13.41 -8.27
N ALA A 149 12.82 12.67 -7.20
CA ALA A 149 11.66 11.80 -7.16
C ALA A 149 10.33 12.59 -7.24
N PHE A 150 10.27 13.79 -6.66
CA PHE A 150 9.13 14.70 -6.79
C PHE A 150 8.90 15.15 -8.24
N ASP A 151 9.97 15.50 -8.96
CA ASP A 151 9.88 15.92 -10.37
C ASP A 151 9.23 14.84 -11.24
N LEU A 152 9.54 13.56 -11.00
CA LEU A 152 8.88 12.44 -11.66
C LEU A 152 7.37 12.36 -11.33
N GLN A 153 7.01 12.53 -10.07
CA GLN A 153 5.61 12.47 -9.64
C GLN A 153 4.78 13.63 -10.19
N ALA A 154 5.42 14.78 -10.40
CA ALA A 154 4.80 15.99 -10.94
C ALA A 154 4.65 15.96 -12.47
N ASP A 155 5.44 15.16 -13.17
CA ASP A 155 5.40 15.04 -14.63
C ASP A 155 5.62 13.61 -15.12
N TRP A 156 4.52 12.95 -15.49
CA TRP A 156 4.51 11.61 -16.06
C TRP A 156 4.73 11.57 -17.59
N THR A 157 4.89 12.73 -18.25
CA THR A 157 5.18 12.80 -19.69
C THR A 157 6.64 12.48 -20.00
N THR A 158 7.52 12.57 -19.00
CA THR A 158 8.93 12.26 -19.17
C THR A 158 9.15 10.74 -19.31
N PRO A 159 9.85 10.28 -20.36
CA PRO A 159 10.14 8.86 -20.54
C PRO A 159 11.00 8.28 -19.40
N ILE A 160 10.61 7.10 -18.91
CA ILE A 160 11.27 6.38 -17.83
C ILE A 160 11.78 5.01 -18.29
N SER A 161 12.81 4.50 -17.62
CA SER A 161 13.29 3.12 -17.77
C SER A 161 13.46 2.43 -16.43
N PHE A 162 13.30 1.11 -16.43
CA PHE A 162 13.45 0.24 -15.26
C PHE A 162 14.81 -0.45 -15.29
N PRO A 163 15.87 0.15 -14.72
CA PRO A 163 17.24 -0.34 -14.83
C PRO A 163 17.48 -1.73 -14.23
N ASN A 164 16.60 -2.19 -13.34
CA ASN A 164 16.73 -3.48 -12.66
C ASN A 164 15.87 -4.59 -13.30
N GLY A 165 15.19 -4.32 -14.42
CA GLY A 165 14.26 -5.27 -15.04
C GLY A 165 13.00 -5.52 -14.21
N ASP A 166 12.66 -4.58 -13.32
CA ASP A 166 11.43 -4.62 -12.49
C ASP A 166 10.17 -4.69 -13.37
N PHE A 167 10.24 -4.16 -14.60
CA PHE A 167 9.18 -4.21 -15.62
C PHE A 167 9.78 -4.51 -17.00
N GLY A 168 8.96 -5.08 -17.88
CA GLY A 168 9.28 -5.44 -19.24
C GLY A 168 9.41 -4.23 -20.17
N ALA A 169 9.45 -4.51 -21.48
CA ALA A 169 9.41 -3.46 -22.49
C ALA A 169 8.01 -2.81 -22.53
N PRO A 170 7.93 -1.48 -22.76
CA PRO A 170 6.64 -0.82 -22.95
C PRO A 170 5.92 -1.33 -24.21
N PRO A 171 4.59 -1.11 -24.31
CA PRO A 171 3.80 -1.47 -25.49
C PRO A 171 4.33 -0.87 -26.80
N SER A 172 4.79 0.37 -26.76
CA SER A 172 5.47 1.03 -27.88
C SER A 172 6.74 1.77 -27.44
N GLY A 173 7.66 1.97 -28.39
CA GLY A 173 8.94 2.65 -28.16
C GLY A 173 9.93 1.87 -27.29
N GLU A 174 10.97 2.57 -26.81
CA GLU A 174 12.06 2.00 -26.00
C GLU A 174 11.92 2.31 -24.50
N ARG A 175 11.05 3.25 -24.13
CA ARG A 175 10.91 3.77 -22.76
C ARG A 175 9.45 3.93 -22.39
N TRP A 176 9.15 3.75 -21.11
CA TRP A 176 7.80 3.90 -20.58
C TRP A 176 7.44 5.39 -20.48
N ILE A 177 6.25 5.80 -20.94
CA ILE A 177 5.73 7.15 -20.77
C ILE A 177 4.38 7.03 -20.07
N LEU A 178 4.35 7.13 -18.74
CA LEU A 178 3.15 6.82 -17.96
C LEU A 178 2.01 7.84 -18.13
N ALA A 179 2.26 8.98 -18.77
CA ALA A 179 1.20 9.87 -19.25
C ALA A 179 0.39 9.31 -20.43
N GLN A 180 0.90 8.31 -21.18
CA GLN A 180 0.19 7.73 -22.32
C GLN A 180 -0.80 6.65 -21.87
N GLY A 181 -2.05 6.74 -22.36
CA GLY A 181 -3.16 5.87 -21.98
C GLY A 181 -4.44 6.65 -21.66
N PRO A 182 -5.54 5.98 -21.27
CA PRO A 182 -6.82 6.61 -20.98
C PRO A 182 -6.71 7.77 -19.96
N GLY A 183 -7.35 8.90 -20.23
CA GLY A 183 -7.37 10.06 -19.33
C GLY A 183 -5.98 10.63 -19.05
N ALA A 184 -5.21 10.93 -20.09
CA ALA A 184 -3.83 11.45 -20.00
C ALA A 184 -3.71 12.78 -19.25
N GLU A 185 -4.81 13.52 -19.15
CA GLU A 185 -4.98 14.75 -18.39
C GLU A 185 -5.23 14.54 -16.89
N LEU A 186 -5.52 13.30 -16.46
CA LEU A 186 -5.80 12.99 -15.06
C LEU A 186 -4.52 12.63 -14.29
N PRO A 187 -4.41 13.05 -13.01
CA PRO A 187 -3.25 12.73 -12.20
C PRO A 187 -3.15 11.22 -11.94
N SER A 188 -2.02 10.63 -12.31
CA SER A 188 -1.70 9.22 -12.01
C SER A 188 -1.03 9.03 -10.65
N GLY A 189 -0.41 10.07 -10.09
CA GLY A 189 0.44 10.00 -8.90
C GLY A 189 0.11 11.08 -7.87
N VAL A 190 0.10 10.70 -6.58
CA VAL A 190 -0.13 11.61 -5.46
C VAL A 190 0.86 11.34 -4.32
N TYR A 191 1.08 12.34 -3.48
CA TYR A 191 1.76 12.16 -2.21
C TYR A 191 0.75 11.84 -1.11
N GLY A 192 0.94 10.71 -0.44
CA GLY A 192 0.29 10.38 0.83
C GLY A 192 1.18 10.82 2.00
N ILE A 193 0.78 11.87 2.69
CA ILE A 193 1.52 12.42 3.82
C ILE A 193 0.94 11.79 5.08
N VAL A 194 1.75 10.97 5.76
CA VAL A 194 1.36 10.28 6.99
C VAL A 194 1.92 11.03 8.21
N SER A 195 1.08 11.21 9.22
CA SER A 195 1.46 11.79 10.49
C SER A 195 2.55 10.94 11.15
N SER A 196 3.72 11.56 11.38
CA SER A 196 4.78 10.98 12.18
C SER A 196 4.54 11.15 13.69
N GLN A 197 3.33 11.53 14.09
CA GLN A 197 2.92 11.59 15.49
C GLN A 197 1.91 10.48 15.81
N ARG A 198 1.84 10.08 17.08
CA ARG A 198 0.99 8.97 17.55
C ARG A 198 -0.50 9.27 17.53
N SER A 199 -0.89 10.53 17.59
CA SER A 199 -2.30 10.95 17.63
C SER A 199 -2.51 12.11 16.69
N CYS A 200 -3.63 12.08 15.98
CA CYS A 200 -4.02 13.13 15.04
C CYS A 200 -5.02 14.12 15.64
N LYS A 201 -5.39 13.94 16.93
CA LYS A 201 -6.32 14.84 17.62
C LYS A 201 -5.70 16.24 17.75
N GLY A 202 -6.40 17.25 17.24
CA GLY A 202 -5.96 18.64 17.25
C GLY A 202 -4.88 18.98 16.21
N GLN A 203 -4.59 18.07 15.28
CA GLN A 203 -3.65 18.33 14.21
C GLN A 203 -4.30 19.06 13.03
N LYS A 204 -3.46 19.69 12.19
CA LYS A 204 -3.86 20.36 10.96
C LYS A 204 -4.15 19.39 9.79
N PHE A 205 -4.22 18.08 10.05
CA PHE A 205 -4.51 17.10 9.00
C PHE A 205 -6.00 17.14 8.63
N PRO A 206 -6.35 17.04 7.33
CA PRO A 206 -7.74 17.05 6.88
C PRO A 206 -8.56 15.95 7.56
N ASP A 207 -9.79 16.27 7.95
CA ASP A 207 -10.75 15.38 8.60
C ASP A 207 -10.25 14.69 9.90
N ASN A 208 -9.17 15.19 10.51
CA ASN A 208 -8.42 14.51 11.58
C ASN A 208 -7.87 13.12 11.18
N CYS A 209 -7.76 12.84 9.88
CA CYS A 209 -7.20 11.59 9.39
C CYS A 209 -5.67 11.59 9.54
N PRO A 210 -5.03 10.48 9.97
CA PRO A 210 -3.57 10.39 10.06
C PRO A 210 -2.85 10.46 8.72
N TRP A 211 -3.58 10.37 7.62
CA TRP A 211 -3.06 10.49 6.27
C TRP A 211 -3.80 11.59 5.51
N ALA A 212 -3.02 12.48 4.91
CA ALA A 212 -3.48 13.45 3.93
C ALA A 212 -2.94 13.08 2.54
N VAL A 213 -3.63 13.48 1.47
CA VAL A 213 -3.17 13.33 0.10
C VAL A 213 -3.09 14.69 -0.60
N GLY A 214 -2.05 14.86 -1.40
CA GLY A 214 -1.79 16.06 -2.18
C GLY A 214 -1.21 15.71 -3.55
N GLU A 215 -1.51 16.52 -4.55
CA GLU A 215 -0.86 16.39 -5.86
C GLU A 215 0.59 16.83 -5.78
N ALA A 216 1.44 16.20 -6.58
CA ALA A 216 2.74 16.76 -6.92
C ALA A 216 2.51 17.68 -8.11
N LEU A 217 2.56 18.99 -7.90
CA LEU A 217 2.48 19.96 -8.98
C LEU A 217 3.88 20.39 -9.38
N PRO A 218 4.18 20.58 -10.68
CA PRO A 218 5.44 21.16 -11.11
C PRO A 218 5.68 22.46 -10.36
N PRO A 219 6.86 22.65 -9.73
CA PRO A 219 7.10 23.84 -8.93
C PRO A 219 7.12 25.06 -9.86
N GLU A 220 6.32 26.08 -9.53
CA GLU A 220 6.43 27.38 -10.19
C GLU A 220 7.86 27.94 -10.02
N PRO A 221 8.36 28.74 -10.98
CA PRO A 221 9.67 29.36 -10.86
C PRO A 221 9.85 30.07 -9.50
N GLY A 222 10.86 29.66 -8.73
CA GLY A 222 11.15 30.22 -7.40
C GLY A 222 10.46 29.53 -6.22
N HIS A 223 9.58 28.57 -6.44
CA HIS A 223 8.93 27.80 -5.36
C HIS A 223 9.67 26.50 -5.03
N SER A 224 9.59 26.06 -3.77
CA SER A 224 10.15 24.78 -3.34
C SER A 224 9.30 23.61 -3.83
N ARG A 225 9.97 22.51 -4.18
CA ARG A 225 9.34 21.20 -4.39
C ARG A 225 8.74 20.72 -3.07
N GLU A 226 7.43 20.85 -2.96
CA GLU A 226 6.63 20.51 -1.78
C GLU A 226 5.26 20.04 -2.28
N SER A 227 4.70 19.01 -1.64
CA SER A 227 3.28 18.69 -1.76
C SER A 227 2.59 18.96 -0.43
N ARG A 228 1.39 19.55 -0.49
CA ARG A 228 0.52 19.79 0.65
C ARG A 228 -0.71 18.89 0.55
N GLY A 229 -0.96 18.13 1.60
CA GLY A 229 -2.14 17.29 1.71
C GLY A 229 -3.36 18.13 2.06
N THR A 230 -4.31 18.23 1.14
CA THR A 230 -5.53 19.04 1.28
C THR A 230 -6.78 18.18 1.43
N LEU A 231 -6.71 16.91 1.04
CA LEU A 231 -7.76 15.92 1.22
C LEU A 231 -7.28 14.82 2.16
N SER A 232 -8.15 14.22 2.97
CA SER A 232 -7.79 13.02 3.73
C SER A 232 -7.65 11.81 2.81
N LEU A 233 -6.77 10.86 3.14
CA LEU A 233 -6.69 9.60 2.38
C LEU A 233 -8.02 8.82 2.45
N ALA A 234 -8.78 8.98 3.52
CA ALA A 234 -10.09 8.36 3.67
C ALA A 234 -11.10 8.89 2.65
N ALA A 235 -11.18 10.21 2.47
CA ALA A 235 -12.01 10.83 1.44
C ALA A 235 -11.50 10.47 0.03
N ALA A 236 -10.18 10.39 -0.16
CA ALA A 236 -9.59 9.98 -1.44
C ALA A 236 -9.99 8.55 -1.82
N LEU A 237 -9.93 7.61 -0.87
CA LEU A 237 -10.33 6.21 -1.07
C LEU A 237 -11.84 6.07 -1.26
N ASP A 238 -12.66 6.87 -0.57
CA ASP A 238 -14.10 6.95 -0.83
C ASP A 238 -14.38 7.38 -2.28
N GLY A 239 -13.75 8.46 -2.74
CA GLY A 239 -13.83 8.91 -4.13
C GLY A 239 -13.35 7.85 -5.12
N PHE A 240 -12.25 7.15 -4.81
CA PHE A 240 -11.69 6.08 -5.62
C PHE A 240 -12.65 4.89 -5.76
N VAL A 241 -13.24 4.42 -4.65
CA VAL A 241 -14.23 3.32 -4.64
C VAL A 241 -15.45 3.64 -5.52
N HIS A 242 -15.91 4.89 -5.48
CA HIS A 242 -17.04 5.38 -6.29
C HIS A 242 -16.66 5.71 -7.74
N GLY A 243 -15.40 5.53 -8.15
CA GLY A 243 -14.92 5.81 -9.50
C GLY A 243 -14.62 7.27 -9.81
N ARG A 244 -14.81 8.18 -8.84
CA ARG A 244 -14.57 9.63 -8.95
C ARG A 244 -13.09 10.00 -8.99
N HIS A 245 -12.23 9.17 -8.43
CA HIS A 245 -10.79 9.45 -8.28
C HIS A 245 -9.95 8.34 -8.89
N GLY A 246 -8.69 8.68 -9.19
CA GLY A 246 -7.77 7.80 -9.90
C GLY A 246 -7.97 7.87 -11.41
N ARG A 247 -6.92 7.51 -12.14
CA ARG A 247 -6.90 7.54 -13.59
C ARG A 247 -7.56 6.27 -14.16
N PRO A 248 -8.40 6.36 -15.21
CA PRO A 248 -8.89 5.17 -15.91
C PRO A 248 -7.74 4.31 -16.41
N TRP A 249 -7.96 3.01 -16.49
CA TRP A 249 -7.08 2.09 -17.20
C TRP A 249 -7.90 0.93 -17.78
N ASP A 250 -7.39 0.36 -18.86
CA ASP A 250 -8.04 -0.71 -19.59
C ASP A 250 -7.37 -2.07 -19.35
N VAL A 251 -8.17 -3.08 -19.01
CA VAL A 251 -7.68 -4.47 -18.86
C VAL A 251 -6.96 -4.95 -20.12
N VAL A 252 -7.42 -4.50 -21.30
CA VAL A 252 -6.78 -4.74 -22.60
C VAL A 252 -6.29 -3.40 -23.13
N SER A 253 -4.98 -3.19 -23.05
CA SER A 253 -4.29 -1.95 -23.40
C SER A 253 -4.14 -1.86 -24.92
N GLY A 254 -4.32 -0.65 -25.45
CA GLY A 254 -3.93 -0.35 -26.82
C GLY A 254 -2.39 -0.39 -27.02
N PRO A 255 -1.93 -0.27 -28.27
CA PRO A 255 -0.50 -0.32 -28.61
C PRO A 255 0.32 0.84 -28.01
N ASP A 256 -0.31 1.99 -27.73
CA ASP A 256 0.33 3.17 -27.13
C ASP A 256 -0.17 3.46 -25.70
N ASP A 257 -0.82 2.48 -25.08
CA ASP A 257 -1.37 2.63 -23.73
C ASP A 257 -0.40 2.09 -22.68
N HIS A 258 0.60 2.92 -22.37
CA HIS A 258 1.64 2.60 -21.39
C HIS A 258 1.09 2.53 -19.97
N TRP A 259 0.14 3.40 -19.62
CA TRP A 259 -0.46 3.43 -18.28
C TRP A 259 -1.19 2.11 -17.97
N SER A 260 -2.09 1.66 -18.84
CA SER A 260 -2.83 0.42 -18.59
C SER A 260 -1.93 -0.82 -18.67
N ALA A 261 -0.93 -0.82 -19.55
CA ALA A 261 0.07 -1.88 -19.60
C ALA A 261 0.89 -1.97 -18.31
N PHE A 262 1.31 -0.82 -17.76
CA PHE A 262 2.04 -0.75 -16.49
C PHE A 262 1.19 -1.27 -15.32
N VAL A 263 -0.08 -0.86 -15.23
CA VAL A 263 -1.00 -1.32 -14.19
C VAL A 263 -1.20 -2.84 -14.29
N ARG A 264 -1.41 -3.36 -15.50
CA ARG A 264 -1.56 -4.82 -15.73
C ARG A 264 -0.30 -5.57 -15.31
N GLU A 265 0.86 -5.14 -15.77
CA GLU A 265 2.12 -5.81 -15.42
C GLU A 265 2.39 -5.77 -13.91
N THR A 266 2.05 -4.66 -13.25
CA THR A 266 2.14 -4.56 -11.78
C THR A 266 1.24 -5.59 -11.10
N LEU A 267 -0.02 -5.74 -11.57
CA LEU A 267 -0.95 -6.74 -11.02
C LEU A 267 -0.45 -8.16 -11.26
N GLU A 268 0.01 -8.48 -12.48
CA GLU A 268 0.55 -9.79 -12.84
C GLU A 268 1.74 -10.18 -11.96
N ARG A 269 2.60 -9.21 -11.62
CA ARG A 269 3.74 -9.39 -10.71
C ARG A 269 3.34 -9.45 -9.23
N ALA A 270 2.30 -8.71 -8.85
CA ALA A 270 1.76 -8.73 -7.48
C ALA A 270 1.00 -10.03 -7.19
N VAL A 271 0.66 -10.85 -8.19
CA VAL A 271 0.08 -12.18 -8.00
C VAL A 271 1.20 -13.21 -7.74
N PRO A 272 1.41 -13.69 -6.50
CA PRO A 272 1.92 -15.04 -6.33
C PRO A 272 0.86 -16.00 -6.91
N TRP A 273 1.27 -16.96 -7.74
CA TRP A 273 0.40 -17.95 -8.41
C TRP A 273 -0.44 -18.80 -7.45
N GLU A 274 -1.46 -18.22 -6.81
CA GLU A 274 -2.42 -18.94 -5.96
C GLU A 274 -3.87 -18.47 -6.11
N HIS A 275 -4.17 -17.47 -6.94
CA HIS A 275 -5.54 -16.97 -7.10
C HIS A 275 -6.01 -17.08 -8.55
N GLN A 276 -6.46 -18.27 -8.93
CA GLN A 276 -7.42 -18.39 -10.04
C GLN A 276 -8.67 -17.61 -9.64
N VAL A 277 -9.11 -16.71 -10.53
CA VAL A 277 -10.42 -16.06 -10.44
C VAL A 277 -11.49 -17.16 -10.50
N GLN A 278 -12.01 -17.57 -9.35
CA GLN A 278 -13.18 -18.46 -9.28
C GLN A 278 -14.42 -17.66 -9.70
N ARG A 279 -15.07 -18.10 -10.79
CA ARG A 279 -16.42 -17.66 -11.14
C ARG A 279 -17.42 -18.32 -10.19
N VAL A 280 -18.37 -17.54 -9.69
CA VAL A 280 -19.48 -18.02 -8.87
C VAL A 280 -20.32 -19.01 -9.69
N GLY A 281 -20.34 -20.30 -9.30
CA GLY A 281 -21.26 -21.30 -9.89
C GLY A 281 -20.90 -22.79 -9.96
N GLY A 282 -20.08 -23.40 -9.07
CA GLY A 282 -20.10 -24.87 -8.89
C GLY A 282 -18.82 -25.60 -8.43
N VAL A 283 -18.68 -25.79 -7.10
CA VAL A 283 -18.25 -26.99 -6.29
C VAL A 283 -17.40 -28.10 -6.98
N ASP A 284 -16.29 -28.70 -6.47
CA ASP A 284 -15.32 -28.49 -5.36
C ASP A 284 -14.10 -29.49 -5.44
N LEU A 285 -12.86 -29.00 -5.11
CA LEU A 285 -11.73 -29.58 -4.28
C LEU A 285 -10.86 -30.82 -4.75
N PRO A 286 -9.70 -31.18 -4.10
CA PRO A 286 -8.42 -30.46 -3.81
C PRO A 286 -7.10 -31.31 -4.04
N LYS A 287 -5.88 -30.72 -4.02
CA LYS A 287 -4.62 -31.34 -3.50
C LYS A 287 -3.64 -30.29 -2.92
N LYS A 288 -3.59 -30.01 -1.60
CA LYS A 288 -2.89 -30.69 -0.46
C LYS A 288 -1.50 -30.16 0.01
N ARG A 289 -0.98 -28.97 -0.38
CA ARG A 289 0.30 -28.47 0.24
C ARG A 289 0.49 -26.98 0.61
N ALA A 290 -0.47 -26.08 0.42
CA ALA A 290 -0.42 -24.74 1.06
C ALA A 290 -1.55 -24.51 2.10
N ALA A 291 -2.24 -25.59 2.45
CA ALA A 291 -3.31 -25.66 3.46
C ALA A 291 -2.85 -25.51 4.93
N LEU A 292 -1.69 -24.91 5.24
CA LEU A 292 -1.23 -24.68 6.62
C LEU A 292 -1.18 -23.20 7.05
N SER A 293 -1.26 -22.25 6.12
CA SER A 293 -1.13 -20.81 6.45
C SER A 293 -2.46 -20.14 6.84
N TYR A 294 -3.60 -20.63 6.31
CA TYR A 294 -4.90 -19.95 6.46
C TYR A 294 -5.90 -20.63 7.41
N VAL A 295 -5.80 -21.94 7.66
CA VAL A 295 -6.94 -22.70 8.24
C VAL A 295 -6.89 -22.94 9.75
N GLN A 296 -5.79 -22.71 10.46
CA GLN A 296 -5.81 -22.88 11.91
C GLN A 296 -4.91 -21.87 12.62
N SER A 297 -5.36 -20.78 13.22
CA SER A 297 -6.73 -20.37 13.44
C SER A 297 -6.71 -18.89 13.78
N PHE A 298 -7.59 -18.17 13.11
CA PHE A 298 -8.28 -16.97 13.56
C PHE A 298 -9.09 -17.21 14.88
N LEU A 299 -8.60 -18.07 15.76
CA LEU A 299 -9.13 -18.35 17.10
C LEU A 299 -7.88 -18.39 18.00
N ALA A 300 -7.22 -17.28 18.29
CA ALA A 300 -7.79 -16.17 19.04
C ALA A 300 -8.65 -16.72 20.19
N VAL A 301 -8.31 -16.36 21.42
CA VAL A 301 -9.33 -15.68 22.25
C VAL A 301 -10.59 -16.50 22.61
N GLU A 302 -10.61 -17.84 22.44
CA GLU A 302 -11.44 -18.68 23.32
C GLU A 302 -10.83 -18.83 24.71
N VAL A 303 -9.67 -18.22 24.99
CA VAL A 303 -9.19 -17.99 26.36
C VAL A 303 -9.83 -16.76 27.02
N ASN A 304 -10.73 -16.04 26.35
CA ASN A 304 -11.63 -15.13 27.10
C ASN A 304 -13.11 -15.12 26.68
N ALA A 305 -13.52 -15.91 25.69
CA ALA A 305 -14.95 -16.09 25.37
C ALA A 305 -15.54 -17.46 25.73
N LYS A 306 -14.74 -18.45 26.15
CA LYS A 306 -15.25 -19.72 26.72
C LYS A 306 -14.61 -20.10 28.06
N LEU A 307 -14.64 -19.13 28.96
CA LEU A 307 -14.87 -19.38 30.39
C LEU A 307 -16.32 -19.86 30.68
N ILE A 308 -17.08 -20.23 29.63
CA ILE A 308 -18.34 -20.96 29.74
C ILE A 308 -18.34 -22.09 28.66
N SER A 309 -18.32 -23.33 29.16
CA SER A 309 -18.65 -24.64 28.52
C SER A 309 -17.59 -25.46 27.72
N THR A 310 -16.86 -26.32 28.44
CA THR A 310 -16.57 -27.79 28.28
C THR A 310 -16.48 -28.49 26.89
N VAL A 311 -15.38 -29.26 26.63
CA VAL A 311 -15.25 -30.77 26.60
C VAL A 311 -13.90 -31.23 25.95
N ASP A 312 -13.14 -32.10 26.66
CA ASP A 312 -12.05 -33.10 26.36
C ASP A 312 -11.27 -33.19 25.01
N ARG A 313 -9.91 -33.28 25.06
CA ARG A 313 -9.08 -34.53 25.16
C ARG A 313 -7.55 -34.28 24.99
N GLU A 314 -6.74 -35.17 25.59
CA GLU A 314 -5.28 -35.11 25.86
C GLU A 314 -4.31 -35.29 24.66
N GLN A 315 -3.18 -34.56 24.67
CA GLN A 315 -1.84 -34.95 24.15
C GLN A 315 -0.74 -34.15 24.89
N SER A 316 0.42 -34.76 25.15
CA SER A 316 1.39 -34.35 26.20
C SER A 316 2.34 -33.19 25.83
N PHE A 317 2.64 -32.40 26.86
CA PHE A 317 3.31 -31.08 26.88
C PHE A 317 4.83 -31.09 26.62
N GLU A 318 5.49 -32.23 26.74
CA GLU A 318 6.96 -32.30 26.69
C GLU A 318 7.53 -32.13 25.27
N ALA A 319 6.83 -32.63 24.23
CA ALA A 319 7.25 -32.44 22.84
C ALA A 319 7.20 -30.97 22.37
N TYR A 320 6.44 -30.12 23.07
CA TYR A 320 6.27 -28.71 22.74
C TYR A 320 7.45 -27.84 23.19
N VAL A 321 8.13 -28.22 24.28
CA VAL A 321 9.23 -27.44 24.84
C VAL A 321 10.50 -27.60 24.01
N ASP A 322 10.74 -28.79 23.47
CA ASP A 322 11.95 -29.10 22.70
C ASP A 322 12.01 -28.36 21.35
N ASP A 323 10.88 -28.21 20.66
CA ASP A 323 10.79 -27.50 19.37
C ASP A 323 10.90 -25.97 19.53
N LEU A 324 10.52 -25.43 20.69
CA LEU A 324 10.64 -24.01 21.01
C LEU A 324 12.12 -23.60 21.20
N ILE A 325 12.89 -24.44 21.86
CA ILE A 325 14.33 -24.24 22.08
C ILE A 325 15.07 -24.26 20.73
N ALA A 326 14.73 -25.19 19.84
CA ALA A 326 15.34 -25.29 18.51
C ALA A 326 15.10 -24.04 17.62
N SER A 327 13.95 -23.39 17.79
CA SER A 327 13.56 -22.20 17.02
C SER A 327 14.25 -20.92 17.49
N VAL A 328 14.47 -20.77 18.80
CA VAL A 328 15.23 -19.64 19.38
C VAL A 328 16.70 -19.70 18.96
N ASP A 329 17.27 -20.90 18.91
CA ASP A 329 18.66 -21.12 18.47
C ASP A 329 18.88 -20.83 16.97
N ALA A 330 17.84 -20.96 16.13
CA ALA A 330 17.92 -20.60 14.72
C ALA A 330 17.97 -19.06 14.52
N VAL A 331 17.18 -18.31 15.29
CA VAL A 331 17.16 -16.83 15.25
C VAL A 331 18.46 -16.24 15.79
N GLY A 332 18.99 -16.80 16.87
CA GLY A 332 20.25 -16.36 17.47
C GLY A 332 21.46 -16.54 16.55
N ARG A 333 21.48 -17.58 15.69
CA ARG A 333 22.54 -17.80 14.70
C ARG A 333 22.50 -16.77 13.57
N GLN A 334 21.31 -16.43 13.09
CA GLN A 334 21.14 -15.51 11.96
C GLN A 334 21.45 -14.05 12.32
N CYS A 335 21.19 -13.63 13.56
CA CYS A 335 21.58 -12.30 14.04
C CYS A 335 23.11 -12.15 14.17
N LYS A 336 23.84 -13.23 14.46
CA LYS A 336 25.31 -13.21 14.50
C LYS A 336 25.93 -13.03 13.11
N GLU A 337 25.35 -13.64 12.08
CA GLU A 337 25.80 -13.48 10.69
C GLU A 337 25.56 -12.05 10.15
N TRP A 338 24.48 -11.40 10.58
CA TRP A 338 24.17 -10.02 10.18
C TRP A 338 24.99 -8.96 10.91
N ALA A 339 25.29 -9.17 12.20
CA ALA A 339 26.20 -8.30 12.94
C ALA A 339 27.61 -8.30 12.33
N SER A 340 28.02 -9.38 11.65
CA SER A 340 29.30 -9.45 10.95
C SER A 340 29.34 -8.76 9.58
N SER A 341 28.19 -8.39 8.99
CA SER A 341 28.13 -7.88 7.61
C SER A 341 27.89 -6.37 7.46
N SER A 342 27.58 -5.63 8.53
CA SER A 342 27.18 -4.21 8.44
C SER A 342 28.25 -3.24 8.96
N LYS A 343 28.96 -2.56 8.05
CA LYS A 343 29.87 -1.42 8.34
C LYS A 343 29.37 -0.07 7.84
N GLU A 344 28.14 0.06 7.37
CA GLU A 344 27.57 1.35 6.92
C GLU A 344 26.18 1.61 7.53
N ALA A 345 25.86 2.89 7.71
CA ALA A 345 24.92 3.45 8.68
C ALA A 345 23.48 2.88 8.72
N GLU A 346 23.00 2.68 9.95
CA GLU A 346 21.79 1.95 10.38
C GLU A 346 20.47 2.76 10.27
N GLU A 347 19.59 2.36 9.35
CA GLU A 347 18.13 2.46 9.53
C GLU A 347 17.59 1.14 10.11
N PRO A 348 16.50 1.15 10.91
CA PRO A 348 15.86 -0.10 11.36
C PRO A 348 15.42 -0.92 10.15
N PRO A 349 15.74 -2.22 10.07
CA PRO A 349 15.22 -3.06 9.00
C PRO A 349 13.70 -3.20 9.14
N ALA A 350 13.00 -3.11 8.01
CA ALA A 350 11.61 -3.57 7.92
C ALA A 350 11.53 -5.07 8.31
N PRO A 351 10.45 -5.55 8.95
CA PRO A 351 10.25 -6.97 9.22
C PRO A 351 10.32 -7.77 7.90
N ARG A 352 11.08 -8.88 7.93
CA ARG A 352 11.68 -9.58 6.78
C ARG A 352 10.97 -9.45 5.42
N SER A 353 11.74 -8.93 4.47
CA SER A 353 11.81 -9.36 3.08
C SER A 353 11.78 -10.89 2.93
N ALA A 354 10.91 -11.36 2.04
CA ALA A 354 10.77 -12.74 1.60
C ALA A 354 12.12 -13.35 1.12
N PRO A 355 12.29 -14.69 1.18
CA PRO A 355 13.43 -15.39 0.56
C PRO A 355 13.50 -15.05 -0.93
N GLU A 356 14.71 -15.10 -1.52
CA GLU A 356 15.02 -14.81 -2.94
C GLU A 356 13.81 -15.05 -3.86
N GLY A 357 13.00 -14.00 -3.99
CA GLY A 357 11.78 -13.98 -4.76
C GLY A 357 12.05 -13.31 -6.10
N PRO A 358 11.07 -13.32 -7.01
CA PRO A 358 11.21 -12.68 -8.31
C PRO A 358 11.58 -11.19 -8.16
N PRO A 359 12.14 -10.56 -9.21
CA PRO A 359 12.57 -9.15 -9.20
C PRO A 359 11.51 -8.23 -8.59
N GLY A 360 11.96 -7.16 -7.91
CA GLY A 360 11.14 -6.28 -7.07
C GLY A 360 9.83 -5.78 -7.71
N GLY A 361 8.87 -5.41 -6.86
CA GLY A 361 7.52 -4.99 -7.28
C GLY A 361 7.02 -3.76 -6.51
N LEU A 362 5.92 -3.18 -6.98
CA LEU A 362 5.23 -2.09 -6.30
C LEU A 362 4.19 -2.68 -5.34
N SER A 363 4.07 -2.17 -4.10
CA SER A 363 2.99 -2.61 -3.21
C SER A 363 1.63 -2.30 -3.83
N VAL A 364 0.65 -3.19 -3.68
CA VAL A 364 -0.67 -3.05 -4.32
C VAL A 364 -1.79 -3.19 -3.29
N LEU A 365 -2.76 -2.28 -3.30
CA LEU A 365 -4.08 -2.51 -2.71
C LEU A 365 -5.12 -2.62 -3.83
N TYR A 366 -5.70 -3.80 -3.96
CA TYR A 366 -6.67 -4.13 -5.00
C TYR A 366 -8.09 -4.19 -4.45
N VAL A 367 -9.03 -3.56 -5.15
CA VAL A 367 -10.46 -3.53 -4.82
C VAL A 367 -11.30 -3.94 -6.03
N ALA A 368 -12.08 -5.01 -5.94
CA ALA A 368 -13.11 -5.33 -6.93
C ALA A 368 -14.50 -5.15 -6.33
N THR A 369 -15.40 -4.54 -7.10
CA THR A 369 -16.82 -4.35 -6.77
C THR A 369 -17.67 -4.92 -7.91
N PHE A 370 -18.91 -5.29 -7.61
CA PHE A 370 -19.80 -6.01 -8.53
C PHE A 370 -21.20 -5.38 -8.50
N GLY A 371 -21.74 -4.92 -9.63
CA GLY A 371 -23.05 -4.25 -9.67
C GLY A 371 -23.54 -3.99 -11.09
N ASP A 372 -24.76 -3.50 -11.27
CA ASP A 372 -25.32 -3.16 -12.59
C ASP A 372 -25.09 -1.69 -12.97
N ALA A 373 -25.11 -0.81 -11.97
CA ALA A 373 -24.99 0.63 -12.18
C ALA A 373 -23.55 1.04 -12.54
N PRO A 374 -23.35 1.94 -13.51
CA PRO A 374 -22.04 2.51 -13.77
C PRO A 374 -21.58 3.32 -12.56
N LEU A 375 -20.26 3.49 -12.44
CA LEU A 375 -19.71 4.39 -11.44
C LEU A 375 -19.81 5.85 -11.86
N ALA A 376 -19.47 6.73 -10.91
CA ALA A 376 -19.23 8.12 -11.23
C ALA A 376 -18.02 8.28 -12.17
N GLU A 377 -18.09 9.32 -13.00
CA GLU A 377 -16.99 9.72 -13.86
C GLU A 377 -15.81 10.25 -13.05
N ALA A 378 -14.60 10.05 -13.58
CA ALA A 378 -13.39 10.56 -12.95
C ALA A 378 -13.39 12.09 -13.01
N GLN A 379 -13.01 12.73 -11.90
CA GLN A 379 -12.95 14.17 -11.80
C GLN A 379 -11.51 14.66 -12.01
N PRO A 380 -11.26 15.56 -12.97
CA PRO A 380 -9.97 16.25 -13.06
C PRO A 380 -9.78 17.17 -11.86
N GLY A 381 -8.57 17.18 -11.28
CA GLY A 381 -8.25 18.01 -10.12
C GLY A 381 -9.11 17.68 -8.88
N TRP A 382 -9.37 16.39 -8.63
CA TRP A 382 -10.17 15.93 -7.48
C TRP A 382 -9.53 16.24 -6.13
N ILE A 383 -8.23 16.55 -6.10
CA ILE A 383 -7.55 17.07 -4.92
C ILE A 383 -7.73 18.60 -4.90
N PRO A 384 -8.37 19.17 -3.87
CA PRO A 384 -8.52 20.62 -3.77
C PRO A 384 -7.16 21.33 -3.77
N ALA A 385 -7.07 22.46 -4.46
CA ALA A 385 -5.89 23.31 -4.39
C ALA A 385 -5.66 23.76 -2.93
N PRO A 386 -4.39 23.89 -2.50
CA PRO A 386 -4.09 24.38 -1.17
C PRO A 386 -4.61 25.82 -1.04
N GLU A 387 -5.39 26.09 0.01
CA GLU A 387 -5.81 27.46 0.31
C GLU A 387 -4.58 28.38 0.40
N PRO A 388 -4.63 29.58 -0.25
CA PRO A 388 -3.55 30.54 -0.16
C PRO A 388 -3.29 30.84 1.31
N ALA A 389 -2.03 30.78 1.71
CA ALA A 389 -1.66 31.15 3.07
C ALA A 389 -2.10 32.60 3.29
N ILE A 390 -3.10 32.80 4.17
CA ILE A 390 -3.44 34.12 4.68
C ILE A 390 -2.14 34.61 5.34
N ARG A 391 -1.50 35.59 4.72
CA ARG A 391 -0.36 36.28 5.32
C ARG A 391 -0.94 37.12 6.45
N GLU A 392 -0.88 36.60 7.66
CA GLU A 392 -1.06 37.40 8.88
C GLU A 392 0.15 38.31 9.11
#